data_AF-A0A5E4HM80-F1
#
_entry.id   AF-A0A5E4HM80-F1
#
_cell.length_a   1.000
_cell.length_b   1.000
_cell.length_c   1.000
_cell.angle_alpha   90.00
_cell.angle_beta   90.00
_cell.angle_gamma   90.00
#
_symmetry.space_group_name_H-M   'P 1'
#
loop_
_entity.id
_entity.type
_entity.pdbx_description
1 polymer ?
#
loop_
_entity_poly.entity_id
_entity_poly.type
_entity_poly.pdbx_seq_one_letter_code
_entity_poly.pdbx_strand_id
1 'polypeptide(L)'
;MANATAKIINLVPNEDGLSYTATIQVAYNFQLVNTTASIPTDSLLTAGTLQTWMTEWLSAYKETLPSPDPHAVAYNGMTVSV
;
A
#
# COMPACT_ATOMS: atom_id res chain seq x y z
N MET A 1 16.37 0.29 -6.16
CA MET A 1 15.00 0.55 -5.65
C MET A 1 14.25 -0.77 -5.64
N ALA A 2 13.64 -1.17 -4.53
CA ALA A 2 12.90 -2.43 -4.45
C ALA A 2 11.70 -2.40 -5.41
N ASN A 3 11.52 -3.47 -6.19
CA ASN A 3 10.35 -3.64 -7.03
C ASN A 3 9.15 -3.90 -6.11
N ALA A 4 8.30 -2.88 -5.93
CA ALA A 4 7.06 -3.01 -5.16
C ALA A 4 5.86 -2.67 -6.05
N THR A 5 4.81 -3.46 -5.92
CA THR A 5 3.52 -3.31 -6.60
C THR A 5 2.43 -3.07 -5.57
N ALA A 6 1.41 -2.29 -5.94
CA ALA A 6 0.28 -2.01 -5.07
C ALA A 6 -1.03 -2.27 -5.83
N LYS A 7 -2.06 -2.69 -5.09
CA LYS A 7 -3.43 -2.79 -5.57
C LYS A 7 -4.42 -2.42 -4.47
N ILE A 8 -5.51 -1.77 -4.85
CA ILE A 8 -6.66 -1.57 -3.96
C ILE A 8 -7.40 -2.91 -3.86
N ILE A 9 -7.59 -3.41 -2.64
CA ILE A 9 -8.36 -4.63 -2.39
C ILE A 9 -9.74 -4.33 -1.81
N ASN A 10 -9.91 -3.17 -1.20
CA ASN A 10 -11.19 -2.70 -0.69
C ASN A 10 -11.25 -1.18 -0.79
N LEU A 11 -12.41 -0.64 -1.10
CA LEU A 11 -12.65 0.79 -1.18
C LEU A 11 -14.01 1.09 -0.57
N VAL A 12 -14.03 1.81 0.54
CA VAL A 12 -15.26 2.11 1.29
C VAL A 12 -15.45 3.63 1.31
N PRO A 13 -16.60 4.17 0.88
CA PRO A 13 -16.89 5.59 1.01
C PRO A 13 -16.98 5.97 2.49
N ASN A 14 -16.42 7.13 2.84
CA ASN A 14 -16.57 7.69 4.18
C ASN A 14 -17.91 8.42 4.31
N GLU A 15 -18.40 8.59 5.54
CA GLU A 15 -19.71 9.21 5.82
C GLU A 15 -19.78 10.68 5.36
N ASP A 16 -18.64 11.36 5.27
CA ASP A 16 -18.53 12.72 4.72
C ASP A 16 -18.85 12.81 3.22
N GLY A 17 -18.78 11.70 2.49
CA GLY A 17 -19.02 11.68 1.04
C GLY A 17 -17.98 12.45 0.22
N LEU A 18 -16.86 12.86 0.83
CA LEU A 18 -15.76 13.60 0.20
C LEU A 18 -14.49 12.73 0.04
N SER A 19 -14.52 11.52 0.58
CA SER A 19 -13.37 10.63 0.58
C SER A 19 -13.77 9.16 0.66
N TYR A 20 -12.83 8.30 0.28
CA TYR A 20 -12.93 6.86 0.43
C TYR A 20 -11.76 6.36 1.28
N THR A 21 -12.04 5.44 2.19
CA THR A 21 -11.01 4.64 2.84
C THR A 21 -10.66 3.46 1.93
N ALA A 22 -9.46 3.49 1.35
CA ALA A 22 -8.91 2.41 0.54
C ALA A 22 -8.04 1.48 1.38
N THR A 23 -8.29 0.18 1.33
CA THR A 23 -7.33 -0.84 1.76
C THR A 23 -6.45 -1.20 0.57
N ILE A 24 -5.15 -0.98 0.71
CA ILE A 24 -4.14 -1.20 -0.31
C ILE A 24 -3.24 -2.34 0.13
N GLN A 25 -3.12 -3.34 -0.73
CA GLN A 25 -2.14 -4.41 -0.57
C GLN A 25 -0.88 -4.05 -1.34
N VAL A 26 0.23 -3.91 -0.63
CA VAL A 26 1.55 -3.66 -1.18
C VAL A 26 2.34 -4.96 -1.13
N ALA A 27 2.79 -5.41 -2.29
CA ALA A 27 3.74 -6.52 -2.41
C ALA A 27 5.13 -5.93 -2.65
N TYR A 28 6.08 -6.25 -1.77
CA TYR A 28 7.48 -5.88 -1.93
C TYR A 28 8.37 -7.05 -1.50
N ASN A 29 9.40 -7.34 -2.29
CA ASN A 29 10.24 -8.54 -2.15
C ASN A 29 9.39 -9.83 -2.09
N PHE A 30 9.28 -10.44 -0.90
CA PHE A 30 8.48 -11.64 -0.62
C PHE A 30 7.41 -11.40 0.45
N GLN A 31 7.12 -10.13 0.78
CA GLN A 31 6.15 -9.75 1.79
C GLN A 31 4.94 -9.08 1.14
N LEU A 32 3.76 -9.36 1.70
CA LEU A 32 2.54 -8.64 1.42
C LEU A 32 2.12 -7.91 2.68
N VAL A 33 1.92 -6.60 2.58
CA VAL A 33 1.47 -5.76 3.67
C VAL A 33 0.19 -5.07 3.24
N ASN A 34 -0.82 -5.11 4.12
CA ASN A 34 -2.05 -4.35 3.93
C ASN A 34 -1.93 -3.03 4.70
N THR A 35 -2.26 -1.94 4.03
CA THR A 35 -2.29 -0.60 4.61
C THR A 35 -3.56 0.11 4.20
N THR A 36 -3.91 1.17 4.91
CA THR A 36 -5.09 1.99 4.64
C THR A 36 -4.69 3.38 4.22
N ALA A 37 -5.33 3.91 3.19
CA ALA A 37 -5.12 5.28 2.72
C ALA A 37 -6.47 5.96 2.48
N SER A 38 -6.50 7.28 2.69
CA SER A 38 -7.65 8.10 2.33
C SER A 38 -7.48 8.59 0.90
N ILE A 39 -8.46 8.30 0.05
CA ILE A 39 -8.54 8.75 -1.34
C ILE A 39 -9.60 9.85 -1.41
N PRO A 40 -9.26 11.07 -1.83
CA PRO A 40 -10.27 12.10 -2.08
C PRO A 40 -11.20 11.66 -3.21
N THR A 41 -12.50 11.99 -3.12
CA THR A 41 -13.49 11.69 -4.17
C THR A 41 -13.09 12.25 -5.53
N ASP A 42 -12.43 13.41 -5.56
CA ASP A 42 -11.95 14.04 -6.80
C ASP A 42 -10.91 13.18 -7.54
N SER A 43 -10.13 12.37 -6.81
CA SER A 43 -9.13 11.48 -7.42
C SER A 43 -9.75 10.27 -8.12
N LEU A 44 -11.02 9.95 -7.84
CA LEU A 44 -11.74 8.80 -8.41
C LEU A 44 -12.56 9.14 -9.67
N LEU A 45 -12.57 10.40 -10.09
CA LEU A 45 -13.39 10.88 -11.21
C LEU A 45 -13.03 10.22 -12.56
N THR A 46 -11.84 9.63 -12.69
CA THR A 46 -11.46 8.81 -13.85
C THR A 46 -10.50 7.68 -13.46
N ALA A 47 -10.47 6.61 -14.27
CA ALA A 47 -9.47 5.54 -14.10
C ALA A 47 -8.03 6.06 -14.19
N GLY A 48 -7.78 7.09 -15.00
CA GLY A 48 -6.47 7.72 -15.15
C GLY A 48 -6.03 8.48 -13.90
N THR A 49 -6.91 9.26 -13.28
CA THR A 49 -6.60 10.00 -12.05
C THR A 49 -6.33 9.05 -10.88
N LEU A 50 -7.07 7.95 -10.78
CA LEU A 50 -6.84 6.92 -9.77
C LEU A 50 -5.48 6.22 -9.97
N GLN A 51 -5.11 5.94 -11.22
CA GLN A 51 -3.82 5.34 -11.54
C GLN A 51 -2.65 6.28 -11.19
N THR A 52 -2.77 7.57 -11.50
CA THR A 52 -1.78 8.58 -11.13
C THR A 52 -1.64 8.68 -9.61
N TRP A 53 -2.76 8.81 -8.89
CA TRP A 53 -2.77 8.86 -7.43
C TRP A 53 -2.10 7.62 -6.82
N MET A 54 -2.42 6.42 -7.32
CA MET A 54 -1.83 5.16 -6.85
C MET A 54 -0.31 5.14 -7.05
N THR A 55 0.17 5.68 -8.17
CA THR A 55 1.59 5.71 -8.52
C THR A 55 2.36 6.65 -7.59
N GLU A 56 1.83 7.84 -7.34
CA GLU A 56 2.40 8.82 -6.41
C GLU A 56 2.39 8.30 -4.98
N TRP A 57 1.24 7.75 -4.54
CA TRP A 57 1.09 7.16 -3.22
C TRP A 57 2.09 6.02 -2.99
N LEU A 58 2.23 5.09 -3.96
CA LEU A 58 3.17 3.98 -3.86
C LEU A 58 4.62 4.47 -3.86
N SER A 59 4.93 5.53 -4.62
CA SER A 59 6.26 6.14 -4.61
C SER A 59 6.63 6.68 -3.24
N ALA A 60 5.72 7.43 -2.59
CA ALA A 60 5.92 7.92 -1.24
C ALA A 60 5.98 6.78 -0.20
N TYR A 61 5.12 5.77 -0.33
CA TYR A 61 5.10 4.62 0.58
C TYR A 61 6.40 3.81 0.51
N LYS A 62 7.00 3.67 -0.67
CA LYS A 62 8.30 3.00 -0.86
C LYS A 62 9.43 3.63 -0.05
N GLU A 63 9.38 4.93 0.23
CA GLU A 63 10.38 5.61 1.07
C GLU A 63 10.24 5.26 2.55
N THR A 64 9.06 4.82 2.97
CA THR A 64 8.78 4.36 4.34
C THR A 64 9.04 2.87 4.54
N LEU A 65 9.15 2.11 3.45
CA LEU A 65 9.45 0.68 3.53
C LEU A 65 10.87 0.51 4.08
N PRO A 66 11.07 -0.41 5.03
CA PRO A 66 12.42 -0.71 5.50
C PRO A 66 13.26 -1.13 4.29
N SER A 67 14.50 -0.64 4.23
CA SER A 67 15.47 -1.11 3.24
C SER A 67 15.47 -2.65 3.27
N PRO A 68 15.41 -3.32 2.10
CA PRO A 68 15.54 -4.77 2.05
C PRO A 68 16.90 -5.11 2.63
N ASP A 69 16.93 -5.54 3.89
CA ASP A 69 18.13 -6.11 4.46
C ASP A 69 18.34 -7.44 3.73
N PRO A 70 19.43 -7.60 2.95
CA PRO A 70 19.64 -8.81 2.19
C PRO A 70 19.86 -10.04 3.08
N HIS A 71 20.01 -9.85 4.41
CA HIS A 71 20.10 -10.92 5.41
C HIS A 71 18.80 -11.13 6.19
N ALA A 72 17.78 -10.28 6.02
CA ALA A 72 16.46 -10.52 6.60
C ALA A 72 15.73 -11.61 5.82
N VAL A 73 16.07 -12.86 6.11
CA VAL A 73 15.18 -13.99 5.84
C VAL A 73 13.86 -13.66 6.51
N ALA A 74 12.80 -13.47 5.72
CA ALA A 74 11.44 -13.30 6.21
C ALA A 74 11.05 -14.53 7.03
N TYR A 75 11.30 -14.50 8.33
CA TYR A 75 10.74 -15.43 9.30
C TYR A 75 9.27 -15.08 9.49
N ASN A 76 8.46 -15.37 8.48
CA ASN A 76 7.01 -15.42 8.60
C ASN A 76 6.67 -16.66 9.44
N GLY A 77 6.64 -16.51 10.78
CA GLY A 77 5.87 -17.41 11.63
C GLY A 77 6.58 -18.23 12.71
N MET A 78 7.80 -17.90 13.17
CA MET A 78 8.38 -18.60 14.34
C MET A 78 8.87 -17.62 15.41
N THR A 79 8.04 -17.46 16.44
CA THR A 79 8.46 -16.95 17.74
C THR A 79 9.35 -18.03 18.37
N VAL A 80 10.68 -17.87 18.33
CA VAL A 80 11.57 -18.64 19.20
C VAL A 80 11.70 -17.84 20.49
N SER A 81 11.02 -18.30 21.55
CA SER A 81 11.29 -17.84 22.91
C SER A 81 12.60 -18.48 23.37
N VAL A 82 13.47 -17.67 23.98
CA VAL A 82 14.68 -18.12 24.69
C VAL A 82 14.36 -19.04 25.86
#